data_AF-A0A8X7BA50-F1
#
_entry.id   AF-A0A8X7BA50-F1
#
_cell.length_a   1.000
_cell.length_b   1.000
_cell.length_c   1.000
_cell.angle_alpha   90.00
_cell.angle_beta   90.00
_cell.angle_gamma   90.00
#
_symmetry.space_group_name_H-M   'P 1'
#
loop_
_entity.id
_entity.type
_entity.pdbx_description
1 polymer ?
#
loop_
_entity_poly.entity_id
_entity_poly.type
_entity_poly.pdbx_seq_one_letter_code
_entity_poly.pdbx_strand_id
1 'polypeptide(L)'
;MVDIAVEKPFISLQNQKERLEFAKTHKMKTDNFWKKVIFSDESKFKIFGSDGHRTVWRKPNTALDPKNLHPTVKHGSGSVMVWGHMASNGQDNYPKHTARNVKMWRLFHCKQQLHTQPQSPDINVIENLWATLEIAVQKHQIRNKAHLKQVLQEEWDKIFPDTIRKLVESVPRRLEDIIKAKGHATKY
;
A
#
# COMPACT_ATOMS: atom_id res chain seq x y z
N MET A 1 -21.11 22.52 -14.26
CA MET A 1 -20.46 21.65 -13.25
C MET A 1 -18.97 21.71 -13.54
N VAL A 2 -18.17 22.24 -12.61
CA VAL A 2 -16.71 22.30 -12.77
C VAL A 2 -16.17 21.18 -11.89
N ASP A 3 -15.70 20.10 -12.51
CA ASP A 3 -15.07 18.98 -11.80
C ASP A 3 -13.57 19.25 -11.65
N ILE A 4 -13.03 18.88 -10.48
CA ILE A 4 -11.60 18.95 -10.19
C ILE A 4 -10.93 17.72 -10.82
N ALA A 5 -9.83 17.92 -11.55
CA ALA A 5 -9.05 16.81 -12.11
C ALA A 5 -8.49 15.92 -11.00
N VAL A 6 -8.69 14.60 -11.11
CA VAL A 6 -8.15 13.62 -10.16
C VAL A 6 -6.70 13.30 -10.54
N GLU A 7 -5.77 13.52 -9.61
CA GLU A 7 -4.37 13.13 -9.79
C GLU A 7 -4.20 11.60 -9.73
N LYS A 8 -3.75 10.99 -10.82
CA LYS A 8 -3.39 9.57 -10.91
C LYS A 8 -2.05 9.44 -11.65
N PRO A 9 -1.22 8.44 -11.31
CA PRO A 9 0.05 8.24 -12.00
C PRO A 9 -0.19 7.94 -13.49
N PHE A 10 0.66 8.50 -14.35
CA PHE A 10 0.63 8.20 -15.78
C PHE A 10 1.01 6.74 -16.01
N ILE A 11 0.15 6.01 -16.73
CA ILE A 11 0.37 4.60 -17.08
C ILE A 11 0.81 4.55 -18.53
N SER A 12 2.01 4.02 -18.78
CA SER A 12 2.54 3.84 -20.14
C SER A 12 1.64 2.92 -20.98
N LEU A 13 1.69 3.02 -22.31
CA LEU A 13 0.93 2.13 -23.19
C LEU A 13 1.30 0.65 -22.98
N GLN A 14 2.57 0.38 -22.67
CA GLN A 14 3.04 -0.97 -22.35
C GLN A 14 2.37 -1.49 -21.08
N ASN A 15 2.38 -0.70 -20.02
CA ASN A 15 1.78 -1.07 -18.73
C ASN A 15 0.25 -1.22 -18.84
N GLN A 16 -0.42 -0.40 -19.66
CA GLN A 16 -1.85 -0.56 -19.94
C GLN A 16 -2.17 -1.92 -20.58
N LYS A 17 -1.37 -2.36 -21.56
CA LYS A 17 -1.54 -3.67 -22.21
C LYS A 17 -1.33 -4.80 -21.22
N GLU A 18 -0.27 -4.74 -20.42
CA GLU A 18 0.05 -5.76 -19.42
C GLU A 18 -1.04 -5.84 -18.33
N ARG A 19 -1.53 -4.69 -17.86
CA ARG A 19 -2.67 -4.60 -16.93
C ARG A 19 -3.93 -5.24 -17.51
N LEU A 20 -4.24 -4.95 -18.78
CA LEU A 20 -5.41 -5.49 -19.44
C LEU A 20 -5.32 -7.01 -19.63
N GLU A 21 -4.15 -7.50 -20.05
CA GLU A 21 -3.89 -8.93 -20.24
C GLU A 21 -3.97 -9.68 -18.91
N PHE A 22 -3.36 -9.11 -17.86
CA PHE A 22 -3.47 -9.63 -16.51
C PHE A 22 -4.93 -9.72 -16.04
N ALA A 23 -5.71 -8.65 -16.24
CA ALA A 23 -7.10 -8.64 -15.81
C ALA A 23 -7.94 -9.67 -16.57
N LYS A 24 -7.74 -9.82 -17.89
CA LYS A 24 -8.45 -10.82 -18.70
C LYS A 24 -8.11 -12.25 -18.28
N THR A 25 -6.83 -12.54 -18.09
CA THR A 25 -6.35 -13.89 -17.70
C THR A 25 -6.82 -14.30 -16.31
N HIS A 26 -6.99 -13.34 -15.39
CA HIS A 26 -7.35 -13.61 -14.01
C HIS A 26 -8.84 -13.39 -13.68
N LYS A 27 -9.64 -12.82 -14.59
CA LYS A 27 -11.07 -12.54 -14.39
C LYS A 27 -11.89 -13.78 -14.00
N MET A 28 -11.58 -14.91 -14.61
CA MET A 28 -12.34 -16.16 -14.42
C MET A 28 -11.82 -17.01 -13.23
N LYS A 29 -10.83 -16.51 -12.48
CA LYS A 29 -10.31 -17.21 -11.29
C LYS A 29 -11.36 -17.15 -10.18
N THR A 30 -11.51 -18.27 -9.46
CA THR A 30 -12.49 -18.39 -8.39
C THR A 30 -12.05 -17.69 -7.12
N ASP A 31 -12.99 -17.39 -6.22
CA ASP A 31 -12.66 -16.80 -4.91
C ASP A 31 -11.67 -17.67 -4.11
N ASN A 32 -11.75 -18.99 -4.25
CA ASN A 32 -10.83 -19.93 -3.62
C ASN A 32 -9.39 -19.80 -4.14
N PHE A 33 -9.21 -19.34 -5.38
CA PHE A 33 -7.89 -18.98 -5.89
C PHE A 33 -7.37 -17.76 -5.13
N TRP A 34 -8.16 -16.67 -5.07
CA TRP A 34 -7.76 -15.42 -4.42
C TRP A 34 -7.50 -15.57 -2.92
N LYS A 35 -8.25 -16.44 -2.23
CA LYS A 35 -8.00 -16.76 -0.81
C LYS A 35 -6.63 -17.42 -0.54
N LYS A 36 -6.05 -18.07 -1.56
CA LYS A 36 -4.72 -18.71 -1.50
C LYS A 36 -3.59 -17.83 -2.03
N VAL A 37 -3.92 -16.69 -2.65
CA VAL A 37 -2.93 -15.73 -3.14
C VAL A 37 -2.32 -14.99 -1.95
N ILE A 38 -1.01 -14.80 -2.00
CA ILE A 38 -0.28 -13.93 -1.09
C ILE A 38 0.08 -12.66 -1.83
N PHE A 39 -0.36 -11.53 -1.26
CA PHE A 39 0.03 -10.20 -1.70
C PHE A 39 1.19 -9.76 -0.82
N SER A 40 2.26 -9.25 -1.44
CA SER A 40 3.46 -8.83 -0.72
C SER A 40 4.10 -7.68 -1.45
N ASP A 41 4.61 -6.70 -0.72
CA ASP A 41 5.28 -5.55 -1.30
C ASP A 41 6.20 -4.86 -0.30
N GLU A 42 6.93 -3.87 -0.78
CA GLU A 42 7.78 -2.98 0.01
C GLU A 42 7.22 -1.56 0.00
N SER A 43 7.07 -0.96 1.17
CA SER A 43 6.69 0.44 1.31
C SER A 43 7.69 1.21 2.18
N LYS A 44 7.83 2.51 1.88
CA LYS A 44 8.79 3.42 2.51
C LYS A 44 8.06 4.34 3.49
N PHE A 45 8.37 4.21 4.77
CA PHE A 45 7.83 5.08 5.82
C PHE A 45 8.86 6.14 6.24
N LYS A 46 8.45 7.42 6.23
CA LYS A 46 9.30 8.55 6.63
C LYS A 46 9.17 8.83 8.13
N ILE A 47 10.28 9.19 8.79
CA ILE A 47 10.31 9.55 10.21
C ILE A 47 9.80 10.99 10.43
N PHE A 48 10.12 11.90 9.50
CA PHE A 48 9.73 13.32 9.56
C PHE A 48 9.30 13.80 8.17
N GLY A 49 8.19 14.54 8.13
CA GLY A 49 7.59 15.05 6.89
C GLY A 49 6.80 13.96 6.14
N SER A 50 5.48 13.93 6.33
CA SER A 50 4.59 13.26 5.38
C SER A 50 4.53 14.09 4.10
N ASP A 51 4.41 13.45 2.93
CA ASP A 51 4.19 14.15 1.65
C ASP A 51 2.78 14.77 1.53
N GLY A 52 1.96 14.64 2.56
CA GLY A 52 0.61 15.18 2.62
C GLY A 52 0.58 16.72 2.67
N HIS A 53 -0.29 17.30 1.84
CA HIS A 53 -0.62 18.72 1.87
C HIS A 53 -1.26 19.08 3.22
N ARG A 54 -0.67 20.02 3.96
CA ARG A 54 -1.19 20.48 5.25
C ARG A 54 -1.65 21.92 5.16
N THR A 55 -2.91 22.16 5.46
CA THR A 55 -3.51 23.50 5.53
C THR A 55 -3.44 24.02 6.96
N VAL A 56 -3.02 25.29 7.11
CA VAL A 56 -2.97 26.00 8.40
C VAL A 56 -3.77 27.28 8.26
N TRP A 57 -4.77 27.47 9.12
CA TRP A 57 -5.50 28.73 9.21
C TRP A 57 -4.70 29.70 10.09
N ARG A 58 -4.29 30.85 9.53
CA ARG A 58 -3.49 31.85 10.24
C ARG A 58 -3.93 33.28 9.92
N LYS A 59 -3.68 34.20 10.85
CA LYS A 59 -3.89 35.64 10.64
C LYS A 59 -2.82 36.20 9.69
N PRO A 60 -3.10 37.29 8.94
CA PRO A 60 -2.09 37.98 8.14
C PRO A 60 -0.82 38.28 8.96
N ASN A 61 0.36 38.17 8.34
CA ASN A 61 1.68 38.42 8.94
C ASN A 61 2.11 37.48 10.09
N THR A 62 1.36 36.42 10.41
CA THR A 62 1.75 35.44 11.46
C THR A 62 2.45 34.19 10.89
N ALA A 63 2.96 34.26 9.66
CA ALA A 63 3.50 33.10 8.95
C ALA A 63 4.70 32.44 9.65
N LEU A 64 5.50 33.23 10.37
CA LEU A 64 6.70 32.79 11.07
C LEU A 64 6.48 32.45 12.56
N ASP A 65 5.24 32.57 13.07
CA ASP A 65 4.95 32.17 14.44
C ASP A 65 5.22 30.66 14.59
N PRO A 66 5.92 30.19 15.64
CA PRO A 66 6.23 28.77 15.83
C PRO A 66 5.00 27.83 15.78
N LYS A 67 3.82 28.32 16.20
CA LYS A 67 2.54 27.59 16.12
C LYS A 67 2.02 27.39 14.68
N ASN A 68 2.47 28.24 13.75
CA ASN A 68 2.12 28.22 12.32
C ASN A 68 3.26 27.63 11.46
N LEU A 69 4.41 27.36 12.07
CA LEU A 69 5.54 26.71 11.44
C LEU A 69 5.43 25.20 11.61
N HIS A 70 5.70 24.48 10.53
CA HIS A 70 5.91 23.06 10.59
C HIS A 70 7.42 22.79 10.52
N PRO A 71 8.05 22.32 11.60
CA PRO A 71 9.48 22.07 11.60
C PRO A 71 9.87 21.08 10.48
N THR A 72 10.89 21.44 9.70
CA THR A 72 11.54 20.56 8.73
C THR A 72 13.00 20.41 9.10
N VAL A 73 13.58 19.24 8.87
CA VAL A 73 15.00 18.98 9.16
C VAL A 73 15.84 19.15 7.88
N LYS A 74 16.96 19.86 7.96
CA LYS A 74 17.85 20.13 6.80
C LYS A 74 18.56 18.89 6.25
N HIS A 75 18.68 17.83 7.05
CA HIS A 75 19.33 16.58 6.66
C HIS A 75 18.31 15.45 6.75
N GLY A 76 18.24 14.64 5.70
CA GLY A 76 17.19 13.67 5.42
C GLY A 76 16.70 12.99 6.70
N SER A 77 15.41 13.18 6.99
CA SER A 77 14.74 12.75 8.22
C SER A 77 14.86 11.26 8.55
N GLY A 78 15.45 10.47 7.66
CA GLY A 78 15.50 9.03 7.75
C GLY A 78 14.17 8.42 7.33
N SER A 79 14.28 7.22 6.78
CA SER A 79 13.13 6.42 6.39
C SER A 79 13.41 4.96 6.68
N VAL A 80 12.34 4.18 6.75
CA VAL A 80 12.38 2.73 6.90
C VAL A 80 11.69 2.13 5.70
N MET A 81 12.41 1.27 4.98
CA MET A 81 11.80 0.34 4.01
C MET A 81 11.24 -0.83 4.81
N VAL A 82 9.97 -1.12 4.61
CA VAL A 82 9.25 -2.20 5.28
C VAL A 82 8.77 -3.15 4.20
N TRP A 83 9.12 -4.43 4.33
CA TRP A 83 8.53 -5.50 3.53
C TRP A 83 7.39 -6.13 4.33
N GLY A 84 6.23 -6.30 3.68
CA GLY A 84 5.06 -6.91 4.30
C GLY A 84 4.36 -7.87 3.35
N HIS A 85 3.51 -8.72 3.92
CA HIS A 85 2.63 -9.59 3.15
C HIS A 85 1.27 -9.77 3.85
N MET A 86 0.26 -10.08 3.06
CA MET A 86 -1.09 -10.39 3.52
C MET A 86 -1.66 -11.58 2.73
N ALA A 87 -2.50 -12.37 3.39
CA ALA A 87 -3.23 -13.49 2.80
C ALA A 87 -4.59 -13.61 3.48
N SER A 88 -5.62 -14.06 2.76
CA SER A 88 -6.98 -14.11 3.29
C SER A 88 -7.15 -15.06 4.48
N ASN A 89 -6.34 -16.11 4.57
CA ASN A 89 -6.46 -17.16 5.58
C ASN A 89 -5.54 -16.95 6.82
N GLY A 90 -5.03 -15.73 7.06
CA GLY A 90 -4.20 -15.43 8.24
C GLY A 90 -2.77 -15.97 8.16
N GLN A 91 -1.97 -15.73 9.22
CA GLN A 91 -0.53 -16.03 9.29
C GLN A 91 -0.16 -17.43 9.85
N ASP A 92 -1.15 -18.26 10.22
CA ASP A 92 -0.91 -19.45 11.08
C ASP A 92 -0.04 -20.56 10.47
N ASN A 93 0.32 -20.47 9.19
CA ASN A 93 1.17 -21.46 8.51
C ASN A 93 2.54 -20.94 8.07
N TYR A 94 2.95 -19.72 8.46
CA TYR A 94 4.19 -19.11 7.95
C TYR A 94 5.36 -19.17 8.94
N PRO A 95 6.57 -19.58 8.52
CA PRO A 95 7.74 -19.60 9.38
C PRO A 95 8.12 -18.19 9.85
N LYS A 96 8.44 -18.06 11.14
CA LYS A 96 8.98 -16.81 11.71
C LYS A 96 10.28 -16.41 10.99
N HIS A 97 10.45 -15.11 10.84
CA HIS A 97 11.12 -14.43 9.73
C HIS A 97 12.66 -14.52 9.67
N THR A 98 13.19 -15.00 8.54
CA THR A 98 14.43 -14.48 7.92
C THR A 98 14.21 -14.40 6.40
N ALA A 99 14.79 -13.40 5.72
CA ALA A 99 14.59 -13.20 4.28
C ALA A 99 14.91 -14.45 3.43
N ARG A 100 15.87 -15.29 3.87
CA ARG A 100 16.20 -16.57 3.23
C ARG A 100 15.10 -17.61 3.41
N ASN A 101 14.60 -17.76 4.63
CA ASN A 101 13.55 -18.73 4.94
C ASN A 101 12.22 -18.33 4.31
N VAL A 102 11.92 -17.03 4.24
CA VAL A 102 10.74 -16.51 3.52
C VAL A 102 10.86 -16.73 2.02
N LYS A 103 12.02 -16.42 1.40
CA LYS A 103 12.24 -16.72 -0.04
C LYS A 103 12.12 -18.22 -0.34
N MET A 104 12.73 -19.08 0.47
CA MET A 104 12.65 -20.54 0.31
C MET A 104 11.24 -21.06 0.53
N TRP A 105 10.59 -20.68 1.64
CA TRP A 105 9.22 -21.09 1.91
C TRP A 105 8.26 -20.58 0.81
N ARG A 106 8.44 -19.36 0.32
CA ARG A 106 7.71 -18.81 -0.84
C ARG A 106 7.91 -19.65 -2.10
N LEU A 107 9.13 -20.09 -2.39
CA LEU A 107 9.42 -20.95 -3.54
C LEU A 107 8.75 -22.33 -3.44
N PHE A 108 8.72 -22.91 -2.22
CA PHE A 108 8.21 -24.27 -2.00
C PHE A 108 6.71 -24.35 -1.68
N HIS A 109 6.11 -23.32 -1.08
CA HIS A 109 4.75 -23.36 -0.52
C HIS A 109 3.80 -22.31 -1.14
N CYS A 110 4.31 -21.20 -1.69
CA CYS A 110 3.48 -20.23 -2.44
C CYS A 110 3.43 -20.57 -3.93
N LYS A 111 2.70 -21.63 -4.29
CA LYS A 111 2.52 -22.03 -5.69
C LYS A 111 1.85 -20.95 -6.57
N GLN A 112 1.28 -19.90 -5.98
CA GLN A 112 0.53 -18.83 -6.65
C GLN A 112 0.98 -17.45 -6.14
N GLN A 113 2.28 -17.17 -6.24
CA GLN A 113 2.75 -15.80 -6.08
C GLN A 113 2.28 -14.98 -7.28
N LEU A 114 1.39 -14.03 -7.04
CA LEU A 114 0.93 -13.11 -8.06
C LEU A 114 1.99 -12.03 -8.24
N HIS A 115 2.75 -12.09 -9.33
CA HIS A 115 3.62 -10.98 -9.69
C HIS A 115 2.77 -9.88 -10.33
N THR A 116 2.49 -8.83 -9.57
CA THR A 116 1.80 -7.65 -10.10
C THR A 116 2.79 -6.83 -10.92
N GLN A 117 2.36 -6.36 -12.08
CA GLN A 117 3.17 -5.54 -12.96
C GLN A 117 3.47 -4.18 -12.31
N PRO A 118 4.61 -3.54 -12.62
CA PRO A 118 4.91 -2.18 -12.18
C PRO A 118 3.75 -1.21 -12.50
N GLN A 119 3.53 -0.22 -11.63
CA GLN A 119 2.46 0.78 -11.79
C GLN A 119 1.02 0.21 -11.82
N SER A 120 0.78 -0.88 -11.09
CA SER A 120 -0.57 -1.45 -10.91
C SER A 120 -0.98 -1.55 -9.43
N PRO A 121 -0.93 -0.44 -8.66
CA PRO A 121 -1.25 -0.47 -7.23
C PRO A 121 -2.72 -0.85 -6.98
N ASP A 122 -3.59 -0.62 -7.95
CA ASP A 122 -4.99 -0.99 -7.88
C ASP A 122 -5.22 -2.51 -7.86
N ILE A 123 -4.28 -3.32 -8.38
CA ILE A 123 -4.33 -4.78 -8.31
C ILE A 123 -3.71 -5.29 -7.00
N ASN A 124 -2.64 -4.65 -6.54
CA ASN A 124 -1.92 -5.08 -5.34
C ASN A 124 -2.62 -4.57 -4.08
N VAL A 125 -3.58 -5.35 -3.56
CA VAL A 125 -4.44 -4.91 -2.44
C VAL A 125 -3.68 -4.58 -1.14
N ILE A 126 -2.42 -4.97 -1.00
CA ILE A 126 -1.56 -4.58 0.12
C ILE A 126 -1.27 -3.08 0.13
N GLU A 127 -1.35 -2.40 -1.02
CA GLU A 127 -1.22 -0.94 -1.10
C GLU A 127 -2.30 -0.22 -0.28
N ASN A 128 -3.49 -0.81 -0.18
CA ASN A 128 -4.55 -0.27 0.68
C ASN A 128 -4.21 -0.44 2.17
N LEU A 129 -3.50 -1.52 2.54
CA LEU A 129 -2.98 -1.67 3.91
C LEU A 129 -1.85 -0.68 4.18
N TRP A 130 -0.95 -0.45 3.22
CA TRP A 130 0.08 0.58 3.35
C TRP A 130 -0.50 1.97 3.54
N ALA A 131 -1.51 2.36 2.77
CA ALA A 131 -2.20 3.63 2.95
C ALA A 131 -2.86 3.74 4.33
N THR A 132 -3.49 2.66 4.81
CA THR A 132 -4.11 2.63 6.15
C THR A 132 -3.04 2.79 7.24
N LEU A 133 -1.92 2.07 7.10
CA LEU A 133 -0.80 2.11 8.03
C LEU A 133 -0.13 3.48 8.04
N GLU A 134 0.02 4.12 6.87
CA GLU A 134 0.59 5.46 6.77
C GLU A 134 -0.28 6.48 7.50
N ILE A 135 -1.60 6.45 7.29
CA ILE A 135 -2.55 7.32 8.01
C ILE A 135 -2.48 7.07 9.53
N ALA A 136 -2.35 5.82 9.96
CA ALA A 136 -2.23 5.48 11.37
C ALA A 136 -0.92 6.02 11.97
N VAL A 137 0.21 5.75 11.32
CA VAL A 137 1.55 6.23 11.73
C VAL A 137 1.62 7.75 11.76
N GLN A 138 0.95 8.45 10.84
CA GLN A 138 0.90 9.92 10.82
C GLN A 138 0.22 10.53 12.07
N LYS A 139 -0.61 9.77 12.79
CA LYS A 139 -1.21 10.22 14.06
C LYS A 139 -0.20 10.21 15.21
N HIS A 140 0.90 9.50 15.04
CA HIS A 140 1.96 9.40 16.03
C HIS A 140 3.04 10.45 15.79
N GLN A 141 3.57 11.03 16.87
CA GLN A 141 4.75 11.90 16.78
C GLN A 141 6.01 11.03 16.75
N ILE A 142 6.38 10.57 15.56
CA ILE A 142 7.56 9.75 15.36
C ILE A 142 8.83 10.59 15.59
N ARG A 143 9.72 10.10 16.45
CA ARG A 143 10.91 10.84 16.92
C ARG A 143 12.22 10.30 16.34
N ASN A 144 12.26 9.00 16.08
CA ASN A 144 13.45 8.31 15.58
C ASN A 144 13.05 6.98 14.93
N LYS A 145 14.03 6.30 14.33
CA LYS A 145 13.84 5.05 13.59
C LYS A 145 13.35 3.89 14.46
N ALA A 146 13.77 3.82 15.73
CA ALA A 146 13.35 2.77 16.64
C ALA A 146 11.88 2.93 17.01
N HIS A 147 11.46 4.16 17.35
CA HIS A 147 10.06 4.48 17.60
C HIS A 147 9.19 4.22 16.37
N LEU A 148 9.66 4.56 15.16
CA LEU A 148 8.93 4.26 13.92
C LEU A 148 8.68 2.76 13.75
N LYS A 149 9.70 1.93 13.96
CA LYS A 149 9.56 0.46 13.85
C LYS A 149 8.55 -0.09 14.86
N GLN A 150 8.57 0.42 16.09
CA GLN A 150 7.64 0.01 17.13
C GLN A 150 6.20 0.37 16.75
N VAL A 151 5.95 1.63 16.38
CA VAL A 151 4.60 2.08 15.97
C VAL A 151 4.11 1.31 14.75
N LEU A 152 4.97 1.06 13.76
CA LEU A 152 4.61 0.26 12.59
C LEU A 152 4.14 -1.14 12.98
N GLN A 153 4.84 -1.80 13.89
CA GLN A 153 4.43 -3.13 14.38
C GLN A 153 3.10 -3.04 15.14
N GLU A 154 2.97 -2.10 16.07
CA GLU A 154 1.74 -1.92 16.88
C GLU A 154 0.51 -1.61 16.01
N GLU A 155 0.64 -0.75 15.01
CA GLU A 155 -0.46 -0.42 14.09
C GLU A 155 -0.74 -1.57 13.12
N TRP A 156 0.28 -2.33 12.71
CA TRP A 156 0.10 -3.53 11.88
C TRP A 156 -0.68 -4.62 12.62
N ASP A 157 -0.38 -4.83 13.91
CA ASP A 157 -1.06 -5.85 14.74
C ASP A 157 -2.54 -5.51 14.99
N LYS A 158 -2.95 -4.24 14.80
CA LYS A 158 -4.35 -3.79 14.86
C LYS A 158 -5.12 -4.06 13.57
N ILE A 159 -4.46 -4.46 12.47
CA ILE A 159 -5.14 -4.74 11.21
C ILE A 159 -5.93 -6.05 11.34
N PHE A 160 -7.25 -5.91 11.46
CA PHE A 160 -8.14 -7.07 11.62
C PHE A 160 -8.14 -8.00 10.40
N PRO A 161 -8.22 -9.33 10.60
CA PRO A 161 -8.35 -10.31 9.52
C PRO A 161 -9.52 -10.02 8.57
N ASP A 162 -10.60 -9.43 9.06
CA ASP A 162 -11.75 -9.04 8.23
C ASP A 162 -11.43 -7.96 7.21
N THR A 163 -10.55 -7.01 7.55
CA THR A 163 -10.09 -5.98 6.60
C THR A 163 -9.32 -6.64 5.46
N ILE A 164 -8.42 -7.58 5.80
CA ILE A 164 -7.63 -8.35 4.84
C ILE A 164 -8.56 -9.16 3.92
N ARG A 165 -9.55 -9.87 4.49
CA ARG A 165 -10.53 -10.65 3.73
C ARG A 165 -11.31 -9.79 2.74
N LYS A 166 -11.87 -8.66 3.20
CA LYS A 166 -12.63 -7.73 2.33
C LYS A 166 -11.78 -7.17 1.18
N LEU A 167 -10.49 -6.91 1.44
CA LEU A 167 -9.56 -6.48 0.40
C LEU A 167 -9.35 -7.57 -0.65
N VAL A 168 -9.11 -8.82 -0.24
CA VAL A 168 -8.95 -9.96 -1.16
C VAL A 168 -10.23 -10.23 -1.95
N GLU A 169 -11.40 -10.19 -1.30
CA GLU A 169 -12.71 -10.36 -1.95
C GLU A 169 -13.03 -9.22 -2.95
N SER A 170 -12.35 -8.08 -2.84
CA SER A 170 -12.52 -6.97 -3.80
C SER A 170 -11.82 -7.21 -5.14
N VAL A 171 -10.82 -8.11 -5.20
CA VAL A 171 -9.94 -8.28 -6.37
C VAL A 171 -10.70 -8.54 -7.67
N PRO A 172 -11.67 -9.47 -7.75
CA PRO A 172 -12.40 -9.71 -9.00
C PRO A 172 -13.05 -8.44 -9.57
N ARG A 173 -13.63 -7.61 -8.70
CA ARG A 173 -14.25 -6.33 -9.08
C ARG A 173 -13.21 -5.33 -9.60
N ARG A 174 -12.00 -5.30 -9.01
CA ARG A 174 -10.91 -4.43 -9.49
C ARG A 174 -10.46 -4.84 -10.89
N LEU A 175 -10.37 -6.14 -11.17
CA LEU A 175 -10.02 -6.65 -12.51
C LEU A 175 -11.08 -6.25 -13.55
N GLU A 176 -12.36 -6.30 -13.19
CA GLU A 176 -13.42 -5.80 -14.07
C GLU A 176 -13.30 -4.31 -14.36
N ASP A 177 -13.01 -3.50 -13.34
CA ASP A 177 -12.82 -2.05 -13.49
C ASP A 177 -11.60 -1.75 -14.39
N ILE A 178 -10.52 -2.54 -14.32
CA ILE A 178 -9.36 -2.44 -15.22
C ILE A 178 -9.73 -2.79 -16.67
N ILE A 179 -10.54 -3.84 -16.88
CA ILE A 179 -11.01 -4.22 -18.22
C ILE A 179 -11.88 -3.12 -18.82
N LYS A 180 -12.82 -2.56 -18.03
CA LYS A 180 -13.67 -1.43 -18.45
C LYS A 180 -12.83 -0.20 -18.78
N ALA A 181 -11.82 0.08 -17.97
CA ALA A 181 -10.87 1.15 -18.18
C ALA A 181 -9.82 0.84 -19.26
N LYS A 182 -9.89 -0.30 -19.96
CA LYS A 182 -8.91 -0.71 -21.01
C LYS A 182 -7.45 -0.64 -20.54
N GLY A 183 -7.19 -0.92 -19.27
CA GLY A 183 -5.84 -0.85 -18.68
C GLY A 183 -5.45 0.51 -18.12
N HIS A 184 -6.29 1.56 -18.24
CA HIS A 184 -6.08 2.85 -17.56
C HIS A 184 -6.28 2.73 -16.03
N ALA A 185 -6.02 3.84 -15.34
CA ALA A 185 -6.16 3.93 -13.89
C ALA A 185 -7.61 3.69 -13.46
N THR A 186 -7.78 2.98 -12.35
CA THR A 186 -9.09 2.76 -11.74
C THR A 186 -9.25 3.63 -10.48
N LYS A 187 -10.42 3.54 -9.84
CA LYS A 187 -10.71 4.27 -8.61
C LYS A 187 -9.89 3.78 -7.39
N TYR A 188 -9.35 2.56 -7.44
CA TYR A 188 -8.59 1.98 -6.34
C TYR A 188 -7.16 2.54 -6.25
#